data_AF-A0A6G1YWZ3-F1
#
_entry.id   AF-A0A6G1YWZ3-F1
#
_cell.length_a   1.000
_cell.length_b   1.000
_cell.length_c   1.000
_cell.angle_alpha   90.00
_cell.angle_beta   90.00
_cell.angle_gamma   90.00
#
_symmetry.space_group_name_H-M   'P 1'
#
loop_
_entity.id
_entity.type
_entity.pdbx_description
1 polymer ?
#
loop_
_entity_poly.entity_id
_entity_poly.type
_entity_poly.pdbx_seq_one_letter_code
_entity_poly.pdbx_strand_id
1 'polypeptide(L)' 'SMIRDFKYAQIWGKSAKFGGQKVGIDHLLVDEDVITITKKI' A
#
# COMPACT_ATOMS: atom_id res chain seq x y z
N SER A 1 5.23 -4.79 15.53
CA SER A 1 6.26 -4.80 14.47
C SER A 1 5.56 -4.34 13.21
N MET A 2 6.25 -3.65 12.30
CA MET A 2 5.58 -2.97 11.17
C MET A 2 4.60 -3.88 10.39
N ILE A 3 4.93 -5.17 10.25
CA ILE A 3 4.07 -6.20 9.64
C ILE A 3 2.85 -6.54 10.51
N ARG A 4 3.03 -6.74 11.83
CA ARG A 4 1.92 -7.03 12.76
C ARG A 4 0.90 -5.89 12.80
N ASP A 5 1.42 -4.67 12.74
CA ASP A 5 0.64 -3.45 12.87
C ASP A 5 0.06 -2.98 11.52
N PHE A 6 0.40 -3.64 10.41
CA PHE A 6 -0.11 -3.30 9.08
C PHE A 6 -1.62 -3.54 8.97
N LYS A 7 -2.37 -2.53 8.55
CA LYS A 7 -3.81 -2.62 8.26
C LYS A 7 -4.07 -2.70 6.75
N TYR A 8 -3.54 -1.75 6.00
CA TYR A 8 -3.55 -1.69 4.53
C TYR A 8 -2.55 -0.63 4.06
N ALA A 9 -2.21 -0.65 2.77
CA ALA A 9 -1.51 0.45 2.10
C ALA A 9 -2.43 1.13 1.07
N GLN A 10 -2.18 2.39 0.78
CA GLN A 10 -2.74 3.10 -0.37
C GLN A 10 -1.61 3.39 -1.37
N ILE A 11 -1.89 3.25 -2.66
CA ILE A 11 -0.89 3.39 -3.73
C ILE A 11 -1.26 4.50 -4.69
N TRP A 12 -0.27 5.29 -5.10
CA TRP A 12 -0.31 6.25 -6.19
C TRP A 12 0.83 5.92 -7.15
N GLY A 13 0.51 5.35 -8.31
CA GLY A 13 1.50 4.93 -9.29
C GLY A 13 0.92 3.90 -10.26
N LYS A 14 1.79 3.29 -11.07
CA LYS A 14 1.38 2.41 -12.18
C LYS A 14 0.83 1.06 -11.72
N SER A 15 1.15 0.60 -10.50
CA SER A 15 0.60 -0.66 -9.98
C SER A 15 -0.83 -0.54 -9.44
N ALA A 16 -1.34 0.69 -9.29
CA ALA A 16 -2.71 0.96 -8.87
C ALA A 16 -3.64 1.13 -10.08
N LYS A 17 -4.84 0.55 -10.01
CA LYS A 17 -5.92 0.75 -10.99
C LYS A 17 -6.47 2.18 -10.94
N PHE A 18 -6.40 2.81 -9.78
CA PHE A 18 -6.80 4.20 -9.53
C PHE A 18 -6.01 4.75 -8.34
N GLY A 19 -5.81 6.06 -8.30
CA GLY A 19 -5.05 6.71 -7.22
C GLY A 19 -5.66 6.47 -5.84
N GLY A 20 -4.81 6.15 -4.87
CA GLY A 20 -5.23 5.85 -3.50
C GLY A 20 -5.88 4.48 -3.32
N GLN A 21 -5.74 3.55 -4.29
CA GLN A 21 -6.22 2.18 -4.18
C GLN A 21 -5.69 1.52 -2.90
N LYS A 22 -6.60 0.94 -2.12
CA LYS A 22 -6.24 0.16 -0.92
C LYS A 22 -5.78 -1.24 -1.29
N VAL A 23 -4.65 -1.66 -0.74
CA VAL A 23 -4.04 -2.96 -1.02
C VAL A 23 -3.53 -3.65 0.24
N GLY A 24 -3.38 -4.98 0.15
CA GLY A 24 -2.79 -5.83 1.18
C GLY A 24 -1.27 -5.90 1.11
N ILE A 25 -0.68 -6.70 2.00
CA ILE A 25 0.78 -6.86 2.10
C ILE A 25 1.39 -7.58 0.87
N ASP A 26 0.60 -8.38 0.17
CA ASP A 26 1.04 -9.17 -0.99
C ASP A 26 0.97 -8.40 -2.32
N HIS A 27 0.66 -7.11 -2.28
CA HIS A 27 0.59 -6.30 -3.50
C HIS A 27 1.98 -6.03 -4.07
N LEU A 28 2.17 -6.40 -5.34
CA LEU A 28 3.42 -6.17 -6.06
C LEU A 28 3.52 -4.70 -6.46
N LEU A 29 4.55 -4.03 -5.93
CA LEU A 29 4.90 -2.66 -6.28
C LEU A 29 5.69 -2.62 -7.59
N VAL A 30 5.56 -1.50 -8.29
CA VAL A 30 6.35 -1.15 -9.46
C VAL A 30 7.20 0.07 -9.12
N ASP A 31 8.30 0.24 -9.84
CA ASP A 31 9.16 1.42 -9.72
C ASP A 31 8.34 2.72 -9.81
N GLU A 32 8.77 3.72 -9.02
CA GLU A 32 8.10 5.02 -8.85
C GLU A 32 6.72 5.00 -8.15
N ASP A 33 6.24 3.86 -7.65
CA ASP A 33 5.02 3.85 -6.84
C ASP A 33 5.23 4.60 -5.51
N VAL A 34 4.30 5.51 -5.18
CA VAL A 34 4.22 6.15 -3.87
C VAL A 34 3.20 5.40 -3.02
N ILE A 35 3.55 5.06 -1.78
CA ILE A 35 2.68 4.32 -0.87
C ILE A 35 2.46 5.04 0.46
N THR A 36 1.25 4.92 1.01
CA THR A 36 0.92 5.33 2.39
C THR A 36 0.47 4.10 3.17
N ILE A 37 1.12 3.84 4.31
CA ILE A 37 0.82 2.68 5.15
C ILE A 37 -0.05 3.11 6.33
N THR A 38 -1.20 2.44 6.49
CA THR A 38 -2.08 2.63 7.65
C THR A 38 -1.84 1.52 8.67
N LYS A 39 -1.66 1.90 9.94
CA LYS A 39 -1.49 0.96 11.05
C LYS A 39 -2.81 0.62 11.74
N LYS A 40 -2.88 -0.55 12.36
CA LYS A 40 -3.88 -0.90 13.38
C LYS A 40 -3.60 -0.07 14.64
N ILE A 41 -4.66 0.38 15.31
CA ILE A 41 -4.57 1.03 16.63
C ILE A 41 -4.31 -0.06 17.66
#